data_AF-A0A1Z5J580-F1
#
_entry.id   AF-A0A1Z5J580-F1
#
_cell.length_a   1.000
_cell.length_b   1.000
_cell.length_c   1.000
_cell.angle_alpha   90.00
_cell.angle_beta   90.00
_cell.angle_gamma   90.00
#
_symmetry.space_group_name_H-M   'P 1'
#
loop_
_entity.id
_entity.type
_entity.pdbx_description
1 polymer ?
#
loop_
_entity_poly.entity_id
_entity_poly.type
_entity_poly.pdbx_seq_one_letter_code
_entity_poly.pdbx_strand_id
1 'polypeptide(L)'
;MVINILMILYVLLTFFIGWFFLTHTHRPFLVFHPEENPNLSGIVKFGGWSLIVVGVIAAVATIMQNDVFISMTLLIGVLDILAIQLMLVHFFPKIK
;
A
#
# COMPACT_ATOMS: atom_id res chain seq x y z
N MET A 1 9.86 19.42 12.84
CA MET A 1 10.29 18.21 13.58
C MET A 1 9.22 17.13 13.60
N VAL A 2 8.00 17.38 14.12
CA VAL A 2 6.95 16.35 14.20
C VAL A 2 6.52 15.81 12.82
N ILE A 3 6.26 16.70 11.85
CA ILE A 3 5.88 16.30 10.48
C ILE A 3 6.91 15.37 9.85
N ASN A 4 8.21 15.67 9.99
CA ASN A 4 9.28 14.81 9.44
C ASN A 4 9.28 13.42 10.07
N ILE A 5 9.06 13.31 11.38
CA ILE A 5 8.99 12.02 12.06
C ILE A 5 7.78 11.23 11.53
N LEU A 6 6.61 11.87 11.43
CA LEU A 6 5.40 11.25 10.89
C LEU A 6 5.59 10.79 9.44
N MET A 7 6.28 11.59 8.63
CA MET A 7 6.57 11.24 7.24
C MET A 7 7.55 10.07 7.13
N ILE A 8 8.58 10.01 7.97
CA ILE A 8 9.49 8.85 8.02
C ILE A 8 8.71 7.58 8.39
N LEU A 9 7.84 7.66 9.41
CA LEU A 9 6.99 6.53 9.80
C LEU A 9 6.05 6.12 8.66
N TYR A 10 5.42 7.10 7.99
CA TYR A 10 4.54 6.85 6.85
C TYR A 10 5.29 6.15 5.71
N VAL A 11 6.49 6.61 5.36
CA VAL A 11 7.33 6.00 4.32
C VAL A 11 7.68 4.56 4.69
N LEU A 12 8.17 4.32 5.91
CA LEU A 12 8.51 2.98 6.38
C LEU A 12 7.31 2.03 6.37
N LEU A 13 6.16 2.51 6.85
CA LEU A 13 4.93 1.71 6.91
C LEU A 13 4.41 1.39 5.50
N THR A 14 4.44 2.37 4.59
CA THR A 14 4.04 2.18 3.19
C THR A 14 4.94 1.16 2.50
N PHE A 15 6.26 1.26 2.68
CA PHE A 15 7.19 0.25 2.18
C PHE A 15 6.97 -1.13 2.80
N PHE A 16 6.73 -1.18 4.11
CA PHE A 16 6.46 -2.43 4.81
C PHE A 16 5.21 -3.13 4.27
N ILE A 17 4.10 -2.41 4.08
CA ILE A 17 2.87 -2.98 3.52
C ILE A 17 3.08 -3.38 2.06
N GLY A 18 3.72 -2.54 1.24
CA GLY A 18 4.03 -2.87 -0.15
C GLY A 18 4.85 -4.15 -0.27
N TRP A 19 5.92 -4.27 0.52
CA TRP A 19 6.74 -5.47 0.61
C TRP A 19 5.95 -6.69 1.13
N PHE A 20 5.13 -6.48 2.15
CA PHE A 20 4.26 -7.53 2.71
C PHE A 20 3.31 -8.09 1.64
N PHE A 21 2.67 -7.24 0.84
CA PHE A 21 1.83 -7.71 -0.27
C PHE A 21 2.63 -8.46 -1.34
N LEU A 22 3.79 -7.93 -1.76
CA LEU A 22 4.61 -8.61 -2.75
C LEU A 22 5.06 -10.01 -2.29
N THR A 23 5.43 -10.17 -1.02
CA THR A 23 5.81 -11.46 -0.44
C THR A 23 4.64 -12.44 -0.27
N HIS A 24 3.41 -11.94 -0.15
CA HIS A 24 2.18 -12.73 -0.03
C HIS A 24 1.41 -12.87 -1.35
N THR A 25 2.05 -12.59 -2.49
CA THR A 25 1.43 -12.79 -3.82
C THR A 25 1.05 -14.25 -4.10
N HIS A 26 1.74 -15.20 -3.47
CA HIS A 26 1.53 -16.66 -3.64
C HIS A 26 1.47 -17.39 -2.29
N ARG A 27 1.13 -16.68 -1.22
CA ARG A 27 1.00 -17.25 0.12
C ARG A 27 -0.27 -16.70 0.77
N PRO A 28 -0.98 -17.50 1.56
CA PRO A 28 -2.16 -17.03 2.25
C PRO A 28 -1.79 -15.95 3.28
N PHE A 29 -2.67 -14.97 3.45
CA PHE A 29 -2.57 -13.98 4.51
C PHE A 29 -3.95 -13.58 4.99
N LEU A 30 -4.14 -13.43 6.30
CA LEU A 30 -5.45 -13.15 6.90
C LEU A 30 -6.53 -14.12 6.40
N VAL A 31 -7.54 -13.62 5.67
CA VAL A 31 -8.64 -14.37 5.07
C VAL A 31 -8.48 -14.58 3.56
N PHE A 32 -7.36 -14.13 3.01
CA PHE A 32 -7.07 -14.12 1.58
C PHE A 32 -6.18 -15.30 1.20
N HIS A 33 -6.54 -15.95 0.09
CA HIS A 33 -5.81 -17.07 -0.50
C HIS A 33 -5.35 -16.75 -1.94
N PRO A 34 -4.34 -15.88 -2.13
CA PRO A 34 -3.84 -15.51 -3.47
C PRO A 34 -3.29 -16.70 -4.26
N GLU A 35 -2.85 -17.76 -3.59
CA GLU A 35 -2.38 -19.01 -4.17
C GLU A 35 -3.47 -19.79 -4.92
N GLU A 36 -4.74 -19.61 -4.53
CA GLU A 36 -5.88 -20.31 -5.14
C GLU A 36 -6.57 -19.47 -6.22
N ASN A 37 -6.34 -18.15 -6.25
CA ASN A 37 -7.01 -17.22 -7.16
C ASN A 37 -6.03 -16.27 -7.86
N PRO A 38 -5.77 -16.45 -9.18
CA PRO A 38 -4.81 -15.64 -9.92
C PRO A 38 -5.21 -14.15 -10.00
N ASN A 39 -6.50 -13.82 -9.94
CA ASN A 39 -6.95 -12.43 -9.93
C ASN A 39 -6.60 -11.76 -8.59
N LEU A 40 -6.79 -12.47 -7.48
CA LEU A 40 -6.40 -12.00 -6.15
C LEU A 40 -4.87 -11.83 -6.05
N SER A 41 -4.11 -12.81 -6.57
CA SER A 41 -2.65 -12.71 -6.70
C SER A 41 -2.22 -11.47 -7.49
N GLY A 42 -2.89 -11.21 -8.63
CA GLY A 42 -2.67 -10.01 -9.44
C GLY A 42 -2.93 -8.71 -8.69
N ILE A 43 -4.03 -8.62 -7.94
CA ILE A 43 -4.40 -7.44 -7.14
C ILE A 43 -3.40 -7.22 -6.01
N VAL A 44 -3.01 -8.28 -5.29
CA VAL A 44 -2.02 -8.20 -4.20
C VAL A 44 -0.66 -7.77 -4.76
N LYS A 45 -0.24 -8.31 -5.91
CA LYS A 45 1.00 -7.90 -6.58
C LYS A 45 0.95 -6.44 -7.04
N PHE A 46 -0.18 -6.02 -7.63
CA PHE A 46 -0.40 -4.65 -8.06
C PHE A 46 -0.34 -3.69 -6.87
N GLY A 47 -1.11 -3.96 -5.81
CA GLY A 47 -1.13 -3.14 -4.60
C GLY A 47 0.23 -3.12 -3.89
N GLY A 48 0.98 -4.22 -3.93
CA GLY A 48 2.34 -4.25 -3.44
C GLY A 48 3.25 -3.27 -4.18
N TRP A 49 3.27 -3.33 -5.52
CA TRP A 49 4.08 -2.42 -6.34
C TRP A 49 3.62 -0.97 -6.27
N SER A 50 2.32 -0.70 -6.25
CA SER A 50 1.78 0.66 -6.16
C SER A 50 2.23 1.33 -4.85
N LEU A 51 2.15 0.62 -3.72
CA LEU A 51 2.61 1.12 -2.43
C LEU A 51 4.13 1.34 -2.39
N ILE A 52 4.93 0.45 -2.99
CA ILE A 52 6.38 0.68 -3.11
C ILE A 52 6.66 1.99 -3.87
N VAL A 53 5.96 2.23 -4.99
CA VAL A 53 6.12 3.47 -5.78
C VAL A 53 5.69 4.70 -4.97
N VAL A 54 4.54 4.64 -4.29
CA VAL A 54 4.06 5.72 -3.41
C VAL A 54 5.05 5.98 -2.28
N GLY A 55 5.63 4.93 -1.68
CA GLY A 55 6.66 5.04 -0.64
C GLY A 55 7.91 5.76 -1.13
N VAL A 56 8.36 5.48 -2.36
CA VAL A 56 9.49 6.21 -2.98
C VAL A 56 9.14 7.68 -3.19
N ILE A 57 7.97 7.98 -3.75
CA ILE A 57 7.52 9.36 -3.97
C ILE A 57 7.43 10.11 -2.64
N ALA A 58 6.92 9.46 -1.59
CA ALA A 58 6.81 10.04 -0.25
C ALA A 58 8.18 10.29 0.39
N ALA A 59 9.16 9.40 0.17
CA ALA A 59 10.52 9.61 0.62
C ALA A 59 11.14 10.85 -0.05
N VAL A 60 10.97 10.98 -1.38
CA VAL A 60 11.45 12.15 -2.13
C VAL A 60 10.77 13.43 -1.64
N ALA A 61 9.44 13.40 -1.46
CA ALA A 61 8.69 14.54 -0.94
C ALA A 61 9.16 14.98 0.45
N THR A 62 9.49 14.01 1.30
CA THR A 62 10.04 14.26 2.64
C THR A 62 11.42 14.91 2.56
N ILE A 63 12.32 14.44 1.69
CA ILE A 63 13.67 15.02 1.55
C ILE A 63 13.59 16.45 1.01
N MET A 64 12.68 16.73 0.08
CA MET A 64 12.48 18.06 -0.49
C MET A 64 11.88 19.08 0.50
N GLN A 65 11.31 18.61 1.62
CA GLN A 65 10.66 19.45 2.64
C GLN A 65 9.64 20.44 2.02
N ASN A 66 8.90 19.98 1.01
CA ASN A 66 7.88 20.79 0.32
C ASN A 66 6.48 20.36 0.75
N ASP A 67 5.81 21.19 1.55
CA ASP A 67 4.51 20.88 2.15
C ASP A 67 3.40 20.59 1.13
N VAL A 68 3.42 21.28 -0.01
CA VAL A 68 2.44 21.05 -1.09
C VAL A 68 2.65 19.66 -1.69
N PHE A 69 3.90 19.30 -1.95
CA PHE A 69 4.23 18.00 -2.53
C PHE A 69 3.99 16.84 -1.56
N ILE A 70 4.29 17.04 -0.27
CA ILE A 70 3.94 16.10 0.80
C ILE A 70 2.42 15.88 0.83
N SER A 71 1.63 16.96 0.82
CA SER A 71 0.17 16.89 0.88
C SER A 71 -0.41 16.14 -0.33
N MET A 72 0.09 16.41 -1.53
CA MET A 72 -0.31 15.68 -2.74
C MET A 72 0.03 14.19 -2.65
N THR A 73 1.22 13.86 -2.14
CA THR A 73 1.67 12.47 -2.02
C THR A 73 0.83 11.69 -1.03
N LEU A 74 0.51 12.30 0.12
CA LEU A 74 -0.37 11.70 1.12
C LEU A 74 -1.78 11.46 0.55
N LEU A 75 -2.33 12.40 -0.21
CA LEU A 75 -3.62 12.22 -0.87
C LEU A 75 -3.59 11.03 -1.83
N ILE A 76 -2.56 10.92 -2.66
CA ILE A 76 -2.39 9.79 -3.59
C ILE A 76 -2.28 8.47 -2.80
N GLY A 77 -1.50 8.43 -1.73
CA GLY A 77 -1.34 7.22 -0.93
C GLY A 77 -2.61 6.77 -0.22
N VAL A 78 -3.45 7.70 0.25
CA VAL A 78 -4.77 7.38 0.80
C VAL A 78 -5.68 6.79 -0.28
N LEU A 79 -5.72 7.41 -1.46
CA LEU A 79 -6.52 6.91 -2.59
C LEU A 79 -6.07 5.51 -3.03
N ASP A 80 -4.75 5.27 -3.07
CA ASP A 80 -4.18 3.97 -3.45
C ASP A 80 -4.57 2.86 -2.46
N ILE A 81 -4.39 3.09 -1.16
CA ILE A 81 -4.78 2.13 -0.12
C ILE A 81 -6.29 1.87 -0.15
N LEU A 82 -7.12 2.91 -0.32
CA LEU A 82 -8.56 2.74 -0.43
C LEU A 82 -8.95 1.91 -1.64
N ALA A 83 -8.34 2.16 -2.81
CA ALA A 83 -8.58 1.37 -4.01
C ALA A 83 -8.21 -0.11 -3.79
N ILE A 84 -7.06 -0.38 -3.18
CA ILE A 84 -6.63 -1.75 -2.85
C ILE A 84 -7.62 -2.42 -1.89
N GLN A 85 -8.06 -1.73 -0.84
CA GLN A 85 -9.04 -2.27 0.10
C GLN A 85 -10.36 -2.62 -0.57
N LEU A 86 -10.90 -1.74 -1.42
CA LEU A 86 -12.13 -1.98 -2.16
C LEU A 86 -12.00 -3.18 -3.11
N MET A 87 -10.86 -3.31 -3.79
CA MET A 87 -10.57 -4.49 -4.63
C MET A 87 -10.51 -5.77 -3.80
N LEU A 88 -9.89 -5.73 -2.63
CA LEU A 88 -9.76 -6.87 -1.72
C LEU A 88 -11.09 -7.30 -1.10
N VAL A 89 -11.99 -6.37 -0.76
CA VAL A 89 -13.32 -6.67 -0.19
C VAL A 89 -14.14 -7.59 -1.09
N HIS A 90 -13.94 -7.53 -2.42
CA HIS A 90 -14.61 -8.43 -3.35
C HIS A 90 -14.31 -9.92 -3.08
N PHE A 91 -13.17 -10.23 -2.48
CA PHE A 91 -12.70 -11.57 -2.19
C PHE A 91 -12.98 -12.01 -0.75
N PHE A 92 -13.66 -11.19 0.06
CA PHE A 92 -14.04 -11.59 1.41
C PHE A 92 -15.00 -12.79 1.37
N PRO A 93 -14.83 -13.77 2.28
CA PRO A 93 -15.76 -14.87 2.39
C PRO A 93 -17.15 -14.32 2.73
N LYS A 94 -18.14 -14.63 1.88
CA LYS A 94 -19.53 -14.27 2.16
C LYS A 94 -19.98 -15.04 3.40
N ILE A 95 -20.28 -14.33 4.48
CA ILE A 95 -20.91 -14.91 5.67
C ILE A 95 -22.25 -15.47 5.19
N LYS A 96 -22.39 -16.80 5.24
CA LYS A 96 -23.65 -17.50 4.95
C LYS A 96 -24.62 -17.34 6.11
#